data_AF-A0A1E7NEA9-F1
#
_entry.id   AF-A0A1E7NEA9-F1
#
_cell.length_a   1.000
_cell.length_b   1.000
_cell.length_c   1.000
_cell.angle_alpha   90.00
_cell.angle_beta   90.00
_cell.angle_gamma   90.00
#
_symmetry.space_group_name_H-M   'P 1'
#
loop_
_entity.id
_entity.type
_entity.pdbx_description
1 polymer ?
#
loop_
_entity_poly.entity_id
_entity_poly.type
_entity_poly.pdbx_seq_one_letter_code
_entity_poly.pdbx_strand_id
1 'polypeptide(L)' 'MHGVGFIRREGFVFEQVVSDDNVIYDAYTDDDGVVHLSDDYEPGLEIRVAGVVIGGFIYEARTDEWGRVYLVDDEDYC' A
#
# COMPACT_ATOMS: atom_id res chain seq x y z
N MET A 1 -25.42 -4.33 -6.72
CA MET A 1 -24.37 -3.33 -6.99
C MET A 1 -23.51 -3.33 -5.73
N HIS A 2 -22.59 -4.28 -5.59
CA HIS A 2 -21.75 -4.38 -4.39
C HIS A 2 -20.58 -3.43 -4.59
N GLY A 3 -20.60 -2.33 -3.84
CA GLY A 3 -19.47 -1.42 -3.77
C GLY A 3 -18.45 -2.02 -2.83
N VAL A 4 -17.25 -2.29 -3.34
CA VAL A 4 -16.05 -2.54 -2.53
C VAL A 4 -15.98 -1.50 -1.41
N GLY A 5 -16.12 -1.96 -0.17
CA GLY A 5 -16.01 -1.13 1.02
C GLY A 5 -14.55 -0.88 1.35
N PHE A 6 -14.00 0.25 0.94
CA PHE A 6 -12.65 0.62 1.39
C PHE A 6 -12.72 1.09 2.84
N ILE A 7 -12.22 0.30 3.79
CA ILE A 7 -11.95 0.84 5.13
C ILE A 7 -10.78 1.79 4.99
N ARG A 8 -11.07 3.10 4.92
CA ARG A 8 -10.08 4.17 5.08
C ARG A 8 -9.57 4.13 6.51
N ARG A 9 -8.66 3.20 6.78
CA ARG A 9 -7.83 3.26 7.97
C ARG A 9 -6.74 4.29 7.66
N GLU A 10 -7.06 5.56 7.84
CA GLU A 10 -6.07 6.63 7.71
C GLU A 10 -5.00 6.45 8.79
N GLY A 11 -3.72 6.57 8.43
CA GLY A 11 -2.60 6.54 9.38
C GLY A 11 -2.21 5.16 9.93
N PHE A 12 -2.26 4.09 9.13
CA PHE A 12 -1.58 2.83 9.48
C PHE A 12 -0.09 2.90 9.11
N VAL A 13 0.75 2.25 9.91
CA VAL A 13 2.18 2.13 9.66
C VAL A 13 2.45 0.76 9.06
N PHE A 14 3.18 0.72 7.96
CA PHE A 14 3.67 -0.50 7.33
C PHE A 14 5.18 -0.46 7.23
N GLU A 15 5.76 -1.65 7.05
CA GLU A 15 7.22 -1.83 6.99
C GLU A 15 7.69 -1.86 5.53
N GLN A 16 6.88 -2.45 4.64
CA GLN A 16 7.23 -2.68 3.25
C GLN A 16 5.98 -2.63 2.36
N VAL A 17 6.16 -2.38 1.07
CA VAL A 17 5.10 -2.49 0.06
C VAL A 17 5.38 -3.64 -0.90
N VAL A 18 4.32 -4.21 -1.45
CA VAL A 18 4.36 -5.28 -2.43
C VAL A 18 3.88 -4.72 -3.76
N SER A 19 4.66 -4.89 -4.83
CA SER A 19 4.25 -4.50 -6.17
C SER A 19 3.30 -5.52 -6.80
N ASP A 20 2.64 -5.13 -7.91
CA ASP A 20 1.79 -6.03 -8.72
C ASP A 20 2.57 -7.27 -9.22
N ASP A 21 3.88 -7.12 -9.46
CA ASP A 21 4.80 -8.21 -9.81
C ASP A 21 5.20 -9.10 -8.61
N ASN A 22 4.56 -8.94 -7.44
CA ASN A 22 4.89 -9.60 -6.17
C ASN A 22 6.32 -9.36 -5.68
N VAL A 23 6.89 -8.20 -6.00
CA VAL A 23 8.21 -7.78 -5.50
C VAL A 23 8.01 -6.92 -4.26
N ILE A 24 8.78 -7.22 -3.20
CA ILE A 24 8.72 -6.49 -1.94
C ILE A 24 9.75 -5.36 -1.97
N TYR A 25 9.31 -4.15 -1.65
CA TYR A 25 10.16 -2.96 -1.55
C TYR A 25 10.06 -2.36 -0.15
N ASP A 26 11.20 -1.95 0.39
CA ASP A 26 11.24 -1.16 1.61
C ASP A 26 10.68 0.24 1.31
N ALA A 27 9.65 0.62 2.06
CA ALA A 27 8.90 1.83 1.82
C ALA A 27 8.30 2.36 3.11
N TYR A 28 8.03 3.66 3.13
CA TYR A 28 7.40 4.34 4.26
C TYR A 28 6.32 5.30 3.76
N THR A 29 5.44 5.71 4.66
CA THR A 29 4.48 6.79 4.42
C THR A 29 4.90 8.07 5.10
N ASP A 30 4.75 9.19 4.41
CA ASP A 30 4.84 10.51 5.01
C ASP A 30 3.56 10.88 5.79
N ASP A 31 3.54 12.04 6.44
CA ASP A 31 2.41 12.56 7.23
C ASP A 31 1.13 12.69 6.39
N ASP A 32 1.27 12.91 5.08
CA ASP A 32 0.17 12.95 4.10
C ASP A 32 -0.35 11.56 3.66
N GLY A 33 0.26 10.47 4.15
CA GLY A 33 -0.09 9.10 3.78
C GLY A 33 0.38 8.67 2.38
N VAL A 34 1.28 9.45 1.76
CA VAL A 34 1.91 9.14 0.47
C VAL A 34 3.04 8.14 0.66
N VAL A 35 3.07 7.08 -0.16
CA VAL A 35 4.12 6.06 -0.13
C VAL A 35 5.39 6.56 -0.80
N HIS A 36 6.50 6.40 -0.10
CA HIS A 36 7.85 6.66 -0.60
C HIS A 36 8.68 5.39 -0.48
N LEU A 37 9.36 5.03 -1.56
CA LEU A 37 10.38 3.98 -1.54
C LEU A 37 11.63 4.49 -0.81
N SER A 38 12.41 3.59 -0.21
CA SER A 38 13.71 3.94 0.40
C SER A 38 14.64 4.64 -0.60
N ASP A 39 15.52 5.52 -0.12
CA ASP A 39 16.53 6.21 -0.92
C ASP A 39 17.56 5.27 -1.59
N ASP A 40 17.57 3.99 -1.22
CA ASP A 40 18.38 2.94 -1.85
C ASP A 40 17.93 2.59 -3.28
N TYR A 41 16.73 3.00 -3.69
CA TYR A 41 16.18 2.69 -5.01
C TYR A 41 16.48 3.77 -6.05
N GLU A 42 16.34 3.41 -7.33
CA GLU A 42 16.61 4.34 -8.43
C GLU A 42 15.67 5.56 -8.39
N PRO A 43 16.20 6.79 -8.57
CA PRO A 43 15.38 7.98 -8.60
C PRO A 43 14.43 7.94 -9.79
N GLY A 44 13.14 8.10 -9.53
CA GLY A 44 12.07 8.01 -10.53
C GLY A 44 11.50 6.61 -10.75
N LEU A 45 11.89 5.62 -9.93
CA LEU A 45 11.21 4.34 -9.88
C LEU A 45 9.77 4.54 -9.40
N GLU A 46 8.81 4.28 -10.29
CA GLU A 46 7.38 4.23 -9.97
C GLU A 46 6.93 2.78 -9.95
N ILE A 47 6.31 2.36 -8.84
CA ILE A 47 5.72 1.03 -8.72
C ILE A 47 4.22 1.13 -8.51
N ARG A 48 3.50 0.11 -8.97
CA ARG A 48 2.10 -0.09 -8.60
C ARG A 48 2.04 -0.95 -7.35
N VAL A 49 1.56 -0.37 -6.27
CA VAL A 49 1.35 -1.06 -5.00
C VAL A 49 0.13 -1.98 -5.13
N ALA A 50 0.33 -3.26 -4.83
CA ALA A 50 -0.70 -4.29 -4.73
C ALA A 50 -0.89 -4.77 -3.28
N GLY A 51 0.05 -4.50 -2.39
CA GLY A 51 -0.02 -4.89 -0.99
C GLY A 51 0.94 -4.13 -0.09
N VAL A 52 0.79 -4.32 1.22
CA VAL A 52 1.68 -3.78 2.25
C VAL A 52 1.96 -4.83 3.32
N VAL A 53 3.16 -4.80 3.88
CA VAL A 53 3.58 -5.70 4.97
C VAL A 53 3.42 -4.98 6.29
N ILE A 54 2.62 -5.55 7.20
CA ILE A 54 2.38 -5.01 8.54
C ILE A 54 2.60 -6.14 9.55
N GLY A 55 3.67 -6.04 10.34
CA GLY A 55 3.98 -7.03 11.38
C GLY A 55 4.25 -8.42 10.80
N GLY A 56 4.87 -8.48 9.62
CA GLY A 56 5.17 -9.73 8.90
C GLY A 56 4.02 -10.36 8.12
N PHE A 57 2.85 -9.71 8.05
CA PHE A 57 1.72 -10.17 7.24
C PHE A 57 1.50 -9.24 6.05
N ILE A 58 1.19 -9.80 4.88
CA ILE A 58 0.85 -9.04 3.68
C ILE A 58 -0.66 -8.78 3.69
N TYR A 59 -1.02 -7.50 3.60
CA TYR A 59 -2.39 -7.04 3.42
C TYR A 59 -2.53 -6.48 2.01
N GLU A 60 -3.66 -6.74 1.36
CA GLU A 60 -3.95 -6.13 0.06
C GLU A 60 -4.08 -4.61 0.23
N ALA A 61 -3.44 -3.87 -0.67
CA ALA A 61 -3.42 -2.42 -0.62
C ALA A 61 -3.31 -1.82 -2.01
N ARG A 62 -3.79 -0.59 -2.17
CA ARG A 62 -3.71 0.17 -3.42
C ARG A 62 -3.35 1.61 -3.15
N THR A 63 -2.71 2.23 -4.14
CA THR A 63 -2.46 3.66 -4.16
C THR A 63 -3.51 4.41 -4.99
N ASP A 64 -3.81 5.65 -4.60
CA ASP A 64 -4.56 6.59 -5.45
C ASP A 64 -3.65 7.35 -6.43
N GLU A 65 -4.24 8.26 -7.21
CA GLU A 65 -3.53 9.11 -8.17
C GLU A 65 -2.48 10.06 -7.53
N TRP A 66 -2.53 10.22 -6.21
CA TRP A 66 -1.60 11.03 -5.43
C TRP A 66 -0.56 10.18 -4.68
N GLY A 67 -0.55 8.86 -4.89
CA GLY A 67 0.38 7.93 -4.24
C GLY A 67 0.01 7.59 -2.80
N ARG A 68 -1.20 7.91 -2.34
CA ARG A 68 -1.66 7.58 -0.99
C ARG A 68 -2.10 6.13 -0.92
N VAL A 69 -1.62 5.39 0.07
CA VAL A 69 -1.94 3.96 0.21
C VAL A 69 -3.17 3.71 1.08
N TYR A 70 -3.98 2.76 0.64
CA TYR A 70 -5.18 2.31 1.31
C TYR A 70 -5.17 0.79 1.39
N LEU A 71 -5.48 0.24 2.56
CA LEU A 71 -5.78 -1.18 2.69
C LEU A 71 -7.08 -1.47 1.93
N VAL A 72 -7.06 -2.53 1.14
CA VAL A 72 -8.28 -3.12 0.58
C VAL A 72 -8.81 -4.05 1.65
N ASP A 73 -9.96 -3.68 2.18
CA ASP A 73 -10.68 -4.52 3.12
C ASP A 73 -11.65 -5.39 2.31
N ASP A 74 -11.52 -6.70 2.50
CA ASP A 74 -12.30 -7.73 1.83
C ASP A 74 -13.54 -8.08 2.67
N GLU A 75 -14.25 -7.10 3.25
CA GLU A 75 -15.55 -7.35 3.92
C GLU A 75 -16.67 -7.60 2.87
N ASP A 76 -16.51 -8.58 1.98
CA ASP A 76 -17.62 -9.21 1.20
C ASP A 76 -17.33 -10.69 0.83
N TYR A 77 -16.74 -11.48 1.74
CA TYR A 77 -16.89 -12.95 1.75
C TYR A 77 -17.59 -13.43 3.01
N CYS A 78 -18.92 -13.26 3.06
CA CYS A 78 -19.93 -14.27 3.42
C CYS A 78 -21.33 -13.68 3.61
#